data_AF-A0A7W8KAJ5-F1
#
_entry.id   AF-A0A7W8KAJ5-F1
#
_cell.length_a   1.000
_cell.length_b   1.000
_cell.length_c   1.000
_cell.angle_alpha   90.00
_cell.angle_beta   90.00
_cell.angle_gamma   90.00
#
_symmetry.space_group_name_H-M   'P 1'
#
loop_
_entity.id
_entity.type
_entity.pdbx_description
1 polymer ?
#
loop_
_entity_poly.entity_id
_entity_poly.type
_entity_poly.pdbx_seq_one_letter_code
_entity_poly.pdbx_strand_id
1 'polypeptide(L)'
;MPQPSARNIAAARELARAWAGPAGPVVNGEGEWAEDALLLPAARLRDAVALGRRFGQAAALFGVGSRAALVWLDRDVGVTRAWAVRDDPYTGVP
;
A
#
# COMPACT_ATOMS: atom_id res chain seq x y z
N MET A 1 -18.17 12.47 9.02
CA MET A 1 -17.01 11.55 8.92
C MET A 1 -15.88 12.30 8.26
N PRO A 2 -14.60 12.11 8.64
CA PRO A 2 -13.49 12.64 7.85
C PRO A 2 -13.58 12.08 6.42
N GLN A 3 -13.22 12.88 5.41
CA GLN A 3 -13.04 12.37 4.06
C GLN A 3 -12.00 11.23 4.07
N PRO A 4 -12.18 10.17 3.26
CA PRO A 4 -11.26 9.04 3.19
C PRO A 4 -9.78 9.45 3.08
N SER A 5 -9.49 10.50 2.32
CA SER A 5 -8.14 11.08 2.15
C SER A 5 -7.53 11.60 3.45
N ALA A 6 -8.28 12.34 4.27
CA ALA A 6 -7.77 12.89 5.52
C ALA A 6 -7.38 11.80 6.54
N ARG A 7 -8.16 10.70 6.58
CA ARG A 7 -7.84 9.53 7.41
C ARG A 7 -6.60 8.80 6.90
N ASN A 8 -6.47 8.62 5.59
CA ASN A 8 -5.30 7.98 4.96
C ASN A 8 -4.03 8.79 5.21
N ILE A 9 -4.08 10.12 5.05
CA ILE A 9 -2.95 11.01 5.35
C ILE A 9 -2.54 10.92 6.83
N ALA A 10 -3.50 10.93 7.76
CA ALA A 10 -3.21 10.81 9.19
C ALA A 10 -2.57 9.45 9.53
N ALA A 11 -3.10 8.36 8.97
CA ALA A 11 -2.57 7.01 9.15
C ALA A 11 -1.15 6.88 8.56
N ALA A 12 -0.90 7.42 7.36
CA ALA A 12 0.42 7.44 6.75
C ALA A 12 1.44 8.21 7.60
N ARG A 13 1.05 9.36 8.17
CA ARG A 13 1.90 10.11 9.10
C ARG A 13 2.17 9.36 10.40
N GLU A 14 1.18 8.66 10.96
CA GLU A 14 1.39 7.82 12.15
C GLU A 14 2.32 6.66 11.85
N LEU A 15 2.11 5.96 10.73
CA LEU A 15 2.97 4.88 10.26
C LEU A 15 4.41 5.36 10.07
N ALA A 16 4.61 6.51 9.44
CA ALA A 16 5.95 7.09 9.24
C ALA A 16 6.67 7.37 10.58
N ARG A 17 5.94 7.75 11.64
CA ARG A 17 6.52 7.93 12.98
C ARG A 17 6.80 6.61 13.70
N ALA A 18 5.99 5.58 13.46
CA ALA A 18 6.11 4.29 14.13
C ALA A 18 7.10 3.33 13.44
N TRP A 19 7.44 3.60 12.18
CA TRP A 19 8.35 2.77 11.39
C TRP A 19 9.81 3.18 11.62
N ALA A 20 10.64 2.22 12.01
CA ALA A 20 12.06 2.46 12.29
C ALA A 20 12.96 2.46 11.05
N GLY A 21 12.44 2.03 9.90
CA GLY A 21 13.20 1.93 8.65
C GLY A 21 12.94 3.08 7.69
N PRO A 22 13.51 3.02 6.47
CA PRO A 22 13.21 3.97 5.42
C PRO A 22 11.72 3.96 5.08
N ALA A 23 11.16 5.15 4.89
CA ALA A 23 9.80 5.37 4.41
C ALA A 23 9.78 6.63 3.54
N GLY A 24 8.91 6.66 2.52
CA GLY A 24 8.75 7.82 1.65
C GLY A 24 7.32 7.95 1.11
N PRO A 25 6.79 9.17 0.97
CA PRO A 25 5.48 9.38 0.40
C PRO A 25 5.45 8.97 -1.07
N VAL A 26 4.35 8.36 -1.50
CA VAL A 26 4.07 7.99 -2.90
C VAL A 26 2.59 8.19 -3.20
N VAL A 27 2.22 8.21 -4.46
CA VAL A 27 0.82 8.12 -4.89
C VAL A 27 0.54 6.68 -5.29
N ASN A 28 -0.54 6.10 -4.77
CA ASN A 28 -1.03 4.79 -5.18
C ASN A 28 -2.28 4.95 -6.04
N GLY A 29 -2.35 4.26 -7.18
CA GLY A 29 -3.41 4.44 -8.16
C GLY A 29 -3.20 5.65 -9.08
N GLU A 30 -4.15 5.86 -9.98
CA GLU A 30 -4.10 6.92 -11.01
C GLU A 30 -5.47 7.59 -11.16
N GLY A 31 -5.49 8.82 -11.70
CA GLY A 31 -6.72 9.56 -11.96
C GLY A 31 -7.56 9.77 -10.70
N GLU A 32 -8.84 9.41 -10.76
CA GLU A 32 -9.76 9.50 -9.62
C GLU A 32 -9.43 8.51 -8.47
N TRP A 33 -8.60 7.50 -8.74
CA TRP A 33 -8.16 6.49 -7.78
C TRP A 33 -6.79 6.81 -7.17
N ALA A 34 -6.19 7.94 -7.54
CA ALA A 34 -4.91 8.38 -6.99
C ALA A 34 -5.07 8.78 -5.52
N GLU A 35 -4.37 8.08 -4.63
CA GLU A 35 -4.39 8.33 -3.19
C GLU A 35 -2.97 8.48 -2.63
N ASP A 36 -2.82 9.38 -1.65
CA ASP A 36 -1.60 9.50 -0.86
C ASP A 36 -1.31 8.19 -0.12
N ALA A 37 -0.09 7.70 -0.27
CA ALA A 37 0.39 6.46 0.33
C ALA A 37 1.83 6.62 0.86
N LEU A 38 2.31 5.57 1.54
CA LEU A 38 3.66 5.52 2.09
C LEU A 38 4.36 4.24 1.63
N LEU A 39 5.47 4.38 0.92
CA LEU A 39 6.31 3.28 0.49
C LEU A 39 7.31 2.93 1.61
N LEU A 40 7.44 1.64 1.93
CA LEU A 40 8.34 1.11 2.96
C LEU A 40 9.37 0.13 2.34
N PRO A 41 10.50 0.60 1.76
CA PRO A 41 11.40 -0.23 0.95
C PRO A 41 12.05 -1.41 1.68
N ALA A 42 12.17 -1.34 3.02
CA ALA A 42 12.79 -2.36 3.85
C ALA A 42 11.78 -3.26 4.59
N ALA A 43 10.48 -3.07 4.36
CA ALA A 43 9.45 -3.87 5.02
C ALA A 43 9.50 -5.31 4.50
N ARG A 44 9.33 -6.28 5.41
CA ARG A 44 9.11 -7.69 5.08
C ARG A 44 7.62 -7.95 4.93
N LEU A 45 7.24 -9.06 4.29
CA LEU A 45 5.84 -9.45 4.14
C LEU A 45 5.08 -9.51 5.48
N ARG A 46 5.74 -10.02 6.54
CA ARG A 46 5.17 -10.04 7.90
C ARG A 46 4.88 -8.64 8.45
N ASP A 47 5.69 -7.65 8.08
CA ASP A 47 5.52 -6.26 8.52
C ASP A 47 4.32 -5.66 7.78
N ALA A 48 4.18 -5.93 6.47
CA ALA A 48 3.00 -5.51 5.70
C ALA A 48 1.69 -6.07 6.29
N VAL A 49 1.68 -7.34 6.70
CA VAL A 49 0.52 -7.94 7.37
C VAL A 49 0.23 -7.29 8.72
N ALA A 50 1.26 -7.15 9.56
CA ALA A 50 1.10 -6.59 10.90
C ALA A 50 0.65 -5.13 10.87
N LEU A 51 1.27 -4.31 10.02
CA LEU A 51 0.95 -2.89 9.87
C LEU A 51 -0.42 -2.71 9.23
N GLY A 52 -0.71 -3.43 8.13
CA GLY A 52 -2.01 -3.32 7.48
C GLY A 52 -3.16 -3.69 8.42
N ARG A 53 -3.01 -4.73 9.24
CA ARG A 53 -3.99 -5.07 10.29
C ARG A 53 -4.10 -3.97 11.35
N ARG A 54 -2.97 -3.47 11.85
CA ARG A 54 -2.95 -2.38 12.85
C ARG A 54 -3.70 -1.14 12.36
N PHE A 55 -3.54 -0.79 11.08
CA PHE A 55 -4.17 0.39 10.47
C PHE A 55 -5.53 0.10 9.83
N GLY A 56 -6.08 -1.10 10.01
CA GLY A 56 -7.40 -1.49 9.50
C GLY A 56 -7.51 -1.46 7.97
N GLN A 57 -6.42 -1.75 7.26
CA GLN A 57 -6.40 -1.84 5.80
C GLN A 57 -7.07 -3.13 5.32
N ALA A 58 -7.81 -3.06 4.22
CA ALA A 58 -8.41 -4.24 3.59
C ALA A 58 -7.33 -5.12 2.92
N ALA A 59 -6.30 -4.48 2.36
CA ALA A 59 -5.18 -5.15 1.73
C ALA A 59 -3.90 -4.30 1.81
N ALA A 60 -2.75 -4.93 1.57
CA ALA A 60 -1.48 -4.27 1.36
C ALA A 60 -0.83 -4.75 0.06
N LEU A 61 -0.23 -3.83 -0.69
CA LEU A 61 0.62 -4.17 -1.83
C LEU A 61 2.04 -4.43 -1.33
N PHE A 62 2.61 -5.59 -1.68
CA PHE A 62 3.97 -5.98 -1.30
C PHE A 62 4.77 -6.38 -2.54
N GLY A 63 6.02 -5.96 -2.64
CA GLY A 63 6.85 -6.24 -3.82
C GLY A 63 8.32 -6.51 -3.51
N VAL A 64 8.95 -7.35 -4.33
CA VAL A 64 10.39 -7.62 -4.34
C VAL A 64 10.88 -7.69 -5.79
N GLY A 65 11.62 -6.69 -6.24
CA GLY A 65 11.95 -6.53 -7.66
C GLY A 65 10.66 -6.43 -8.49
N SER A 66 10.55 -7.23 -9.55
CA SER A 66 9.35 -7.29 -10.40
C SER A 66 8.24 -8.23 -9.87
N ARG A 67 8.41 -8.85 -8.70
CA ARG A 67 7.35 -9.69 -8.10
C ARG A 67 6.49 -8.84 -7.20
N ALA A 68 5.17 -8.86 -7.40
CA ALA A 68 4.21 -8.15 -6.58
C ALA A 68 3.20 -9.13 -5.98
N ALA A 69 2.60 -8.75 -4.86
CA ALA A 69 1.51 -9.47 -4.26
C ALA A 69 0.52 -8.49 -3.63
N LEU A 70 -0.77 -8.75 -3.88
CA LEU A 70 -1.84 -8.17 -3.10
C LEU A 70 -2.09 -9.09 -1.91
N VAL A 71 -1.86 -8.56 -0.72
CA VAL A 71 -1.99 -9.27 0.55
C VAL A 71 -3.30 -8.86 1.18
N TRP A 72 -4.28 -9.76 1.18
CA TRP A 72 -5.60 -9.54 1.75
C TRP A 72 -5.55 -9.72 3.26
N LEU A 73 -6.11 -8.77 4.01
CA LEU A 73 -5.93 -8.64 5.46
C LEU A 73 -7.22 -8.84 6.27
N ASP A 74 -8.20 -9.51 5.68
CA ASP A 74 -9.40 -9.94 6.40
C ASP A 74 -9.05 -11.00 7.48
N ARG A 75 -10.05 -11.72 8.03
CA ARG A 75 -9.86 -12.71 9.09
C ARG A 75 -8.71 -13.67 8.80
N ASP A 76 -8.65 -14.21 7.59
CA ASP A 76 -7.53 -15.01 7.09
C ASP A 76 -6.67 -14.22 6.11
N VAL A 77 -5.35 -14.42 6.17
CA VAL A 77 -4.42 -13.76 5.25
C VAL A 77 -4.45 -14.48 3.91
N GLY A 78 -4.92 -13.78 2.88
CA GLY A 78 -4.86 -14.23 1.48
C GLY A 78 -3.70 -13.56 0.74
N VAL A 79 -3.12 -14.24 -0.25
CA VAL A 79 -2.05 -13.67 -1.08
C VAL A 79 -2.31 -13.95 -2.56
N THR A 80 -2.63 -12.91 -3.31
CA THR A 80 -2.69 -12.95 -4.78
C THR A 80 -1.37 -12.46 -5.35
N ARG A 81 -0.67 -13.28 -6.12
CA ARG A 81 0.65 -12.95 -6.68
C ARG A 81 0.52 -12.48 -8.12
N ALA A 82 1.35 -11.51 -8.49
CA ALA A 82 1.46 -10.97 -9.83
C ALA A 82 2.92 -10.59 -10.14
N TRP A 83 3.20 -10.30 -11.41
CA TRP A 83 4.45 -9.67 -11.81
C TRP A 83 4.16 -8.21 -12.14
N ALA A 84 4.92 -7.29 -11.54
CA ALA A 84 4.91 -5.89 -11.91
C ALA A 84 5.55 -5.74 -13.29
N VAL A 85 4.77 -5.23 -14.22
CA VAL A 85 5.25 -4.77 -15.51
C VAL A 85 5.49 -3.26 -15.43
N ARG A 86 6.39 -2.74 -16.27
CA ARG A 86 6.41 -1.29 -16.49
C ARG A 86 5.15 -0.95 -17.24
N ASP A 87 4.31 -0.15 -16.62
CA ASP A 87 3.17 0.43 -17.33
C ASP A 87 3.69 1.63 -18.13
N ASP A 88 3.28 1.74 -19.38
CA ASP A 88 3.12 3.05 -19.99
C ASP A 88 1.89 3.69 -19.30
N PRO A 89 1.88 5.00 -19.00
CA PRO A 89 0.81 5.63 -18.21
C PRO A 89 -0.58 5.22 -18.73
N TYR A 90 -1.48 4.80 -17.83
CA TYR A 90 -2.81 4.33 -18.20
C TYR A 90 -3.57 5.42 -18.96
N THR A 91 -3.75 5.23 -20.28
CA THR A 91 -4.37 6.24 -21.17
C THR A 91 -5.90 6.24 -21.11
N GLY A 92 -6.51 5.41 -20.26
CA GLY A 92 -7.93 5.50 -19.94
C GLY A 92 -8.89 5.01 -21.02
N VAL A 93 -8.50 4.13 -21.94
CA VAL A 93 -9.43 3.58 -22.94
C VAL A 93 -9.81 2.14 -22.56
N PRO A 94 -11.13 1.82 -22.44
CA PRO A 94 -11.62 0.48 -22.11
C PRO A 94 -11.31 -0.58 -23.16
#